data_AF-A0A2T4TLI0-F1
#
_entry.id   AF-A0A2T4TLI0-F1
#
_cell.length_a   1.000
_cell.length_b   1.000
_cell.length_c   1.000
_cell.angle_alpha   90.00
_cell.angle_beta   90.00
_cell.angle_gamma   90.00
#
_symmetry.space_group_name_H-M   'P 1'
#
loop_
_entity.id
_entity.type
_entity.pdbx_description
1 polymer ?
#
loop_
_entity_poly.entity_id
_entity_poly.type
_entity_poly.pdbx_seq_one_letter_code
_entity_poly.pdbx_strand_id
1 'polypeptide(L)'
;MKLNKLFILLLAVIYLSGCGKTILPSENDQEEETEKETPSSTPVDDETVYSVEEFIEGNFGDKAVWVQGYIVGACKRSIKQAEWEPPFSYNTAILLADSPEESDPDKVISIQMVNKQMKENIALDSNPQNYGRQIAFLGIKQKYLGIPGIKKHILAIEWLDE
;
A
#
# COMPACT_ATOMS: atom_id res chain seq x y z
N MET A 1 -2.83 30.24 -55.52
CA MET A 1 -1.69 30.94 -56.13
C MET A 1 -0.52 29.96 -56.20
N LYS A 2 -0.05 29.68 -57.43
CA LYS A 2 1.26 29.13 -57.85
C LYS A 2 1.72 27.81 -57.21
N LEU A 3 1.58 26.67 -57.90
CA LEU A 3 2.40 26.12 -59.00
C LEU A 3 3.88 25.83 -58.66
N ASN A 4 4.22 24.58 -59.00
CA ASN A 4 5.45 24.08 -59.62
C ASN A 4 6.50 23.47 -58.68
N LYS A 5 7.20 22.39 -59.04
CA LYS A 5 7.11 21.33 -60.07
C LYS A 5 8.38 20.47 -59.84
N LEU A 6 8.49 19.40 -60.63
CA LEU A 6 9.74 18.76 -61.07
C LEU A 6 10.34 17.70 -60.11
N PHE A 7 10.18 16.41 -60.44
CA PHE A 7 11.06 15.56 -61.31
C PHE A 7 12.05 14.81 -60.38
N ILE A 8 12.30 13.49 -60.42
CA ILE A 8 12.61 12.58 -61.53
C ILE A 8 12.33 11.13 -61.11
N LEU A 9 11.96 10.36 -62.13
CA LEU A 9 11.66 8.94 -62.21
C LEU A 9 12.92 8.10 -62.46
N LEU A 10 13.10 6.97 -61.75
CA LEU A 10 13.97 5.84 -62.17
C LEU A 10 13.54 4.57 -61.39
N LEU A 11 12.64 3.76 -61.96
CA LEU A 11 12.94 2.52 -62.71
C LEU A 11 13.39 1.33 -61.83
N ALA A 12 12.37 0.54 -61.46
CA ALA A 12 12.27 -0.92 -61.50
C ALA A 12 13.52 -1.78 -61.24
N VAL A 13 13.43 -2.71 -60.29
CA VAL A 13 13.40 -4.17 -60.57
C VAL A 13 12.57 -4.88 -59.49
N ILE A 14 11.52 -5.59 -59.92
CA ILE A 14 10.78 -6.59 -59.15
C ILE A 14 11.57 -7.90 -59.24
N TYR A 15 11.89 -8.57 -58.13
CA TYR A 15 11.96 -10.04 -58.08
C TYR A 15 11.72 -10.58 -56.65
N LEU A 16 10.47 -11.03 -56.48
CA LEU A 16 10.01 -12.27 -55.86
C LEU A 16 10.71 -12.87 -54.62
N SER A 17 9.86 -13.02 -53.61
CA SER A 17 9.61 -14.26 -52.85
C SER A 17 10.66 -14.69 -51.82
N GLY A 18 10.29 -14.44 -50.57
CA GLY A 18 10.80 -15.17 -49.41
C GLY A 18 10.30 -14.50 -48.15
N CYS A 19 9.21 -15.03 -47.57
CA CYS A 19 8.52 -14.47 -46.41
C CYS A 19 9.50 -14.15 -45.27
N GLY A 20 9.40 -12.90 -44.80
CA GLY A 20 9.89 -12.46 -43.51
C GLY A 20 9.10 -13.09 -42.35
N LYS A 21 9.34 -12.71 -41.11
CA LYS A 21 10.26 -11.71 -40.56
C LYS A 21 10.30 -12.00 -39.07
N THR A 22 11.50 -11.96 -38.50
CA THR A 22 11.73 -11.56 -37.11
C THR A 22 10.90 -10.31 -36.80
N ILE A 23 10.07 -10.35 -35.75
CA ILE A 23 9.26 -9.20 -35.34
C ILE A 23 10.01 -8.46 -34.23
N LEU A 24 10.67 -7.40 -34.66
CA LEU A 24 10.97 -6.15 -33.96
C LEU A 24 11.07 -5.11 -35.10
N PRO A 25 10.78 -3.83 -34.88
CA PRO A 25 9.60 -3.18 -34.31
C PRO A 25 8.87 -2.36 -35.41
N SER A 26 7.68 -1.81 -35.15
CA SER A 26 7.20 -0.66 -35.94
C SER A 26 6.40 0.29 -35.06
N GLU A 27 6.98 1.47 -34.90
CA GLU A 27 6.40 2.70 -34.36
C GLU A 27 5.08 3.05 -35.06
N ASN A 28 4.12 3.58 -34.28
CA ASN A 28 3.20 4.59 -34.77
C ASN A 28 2.70 5.47 -33.60
N ASP A 29 3.16 6.72 -33.61
CA ASP A 29 2.49 7.98 -33.24
C ASP A 29 1.78 8.14 -31.87
N GLN A 30 2.54 8.79 -30.98
CA GLN A 30 2.19 9.91 -30.08
C GLN A 30 0.87 9.89 -29.29
N GLU A 31 0.99 9.71 -27.97
CA GLU A 31 0.55 10.70 -26.96
C GLU A 31 1.41 10.53 -25.68
N GLU A 32 1.75 11.65 -25.05
CA GLU A 32 2.73 11.79 -23.96
C GLU A 32 2.33 11.02 -22.69
N GLU A 33 3.16 10.06 -22.27
CA GLU A 33 3.18 9.56 -20.88
C GLU A 33 4.56 9.87 -20.29
N THR A 34 4.64 10.95 -19.53
CA THR A 34 5.86 11.34 -18.81
C THR A 34 6.10 10.36 -17.67
N GLU A 35 7.21 9.66 -17.78
CA GLU A 35 7.86 8.82 -16.78
C GLU A 35 7.69 9.35 -15.35
N LYS A 36 7.16 8.51 -14.46
CA LYS A 36 7.63 8.50 -13.07
C LYS A 36 8.34 7.20 -12.80
N GLU A 37 9.65 7.31 -12.86
CA GLU A 37 10.63 6.46 -12.22
C GLU A 37 10.06 5.84 -10.94
N THR A 38 9.96 4.53 -10.96
CA THR A 38 9.86 3.70 -9.76
C THR A 38 11.29 3.51 -9.26
N PRO A 39 11.72 4.12 -8.14
CA PRO A 39 13.01 3.76 -7.59
C PRO A 39 12.86 2.49 -6.77
N SER A 40 13.39 1.42 -7.35
CA SER A 40 14.22 0.41 -6.69
C SER A 40 13.59 -0.35 -5.51
N SER A 41 13.09 -1.53 -5.85
CA SER A 41 12.92 -2.68 -4.95
C SER A 41 14.18 -2.90 -4.11
N THR A 42 14.08 -2.58 -2.82
CA THR A 42 14.87 -3.26 -1.80
C THR A 42 14.15 -4.59 -1.54
N PRO A 43 14.85 -5.75 -1.41
CA PRO A 43 14.18 -6.99 -1.05
C PRO A 43 13.53 -6.78 0.32
N VAL A 44 12.21 -6.69 0.32
CA VAL A 44 11.43 -6.85 1.55
C VAL A 44 11.53 -8.34 1.86
N ASP A 45 11.79 -8.66 3.13
CA ASP A 45 11.86 -10.05 3.60
C ASP A 45 10.41 -10.51 3.72
N ASP A 46 9.84 -10.92 2.58
CA ASP A 46 8.40 -11.02 2.33
C ASP A 46 7.69 -12.13 3.13
N GLU A 47 8.40 -12.95 3.92
CA GLU A 47 7.85 -14.18 4.48
C GLU A 47 7.48 -14.10 5.97
N THR A 48 8.03 -13.16 6.74
CA THR A 48 7.79 -13.14 8.20
C THR A 48 6.69 -12.15 8.58
N VAL A 49 5.59 -12.68 9.10
CA VAL A 49 4.50 -11.92 9.73
C VAL A 49 4.69 -11.96 11.25
N TYR A 50 4.88 -10.79 11.87
CA TYR A 50 5.08 -10.65 13.30
C TYR A 50 3.73 -10.51 14.04
N SER A 51 3.66 -11.07 15.25
CA SER A 51 2.62 -10.75 16.25
C SER A 51 2.76 -9.29 16.73
N VAL A 52 1.75 -8.81 17.45
CA VAL A 52 1.79 -7.46 18.05
C VAL A 52 2.89 -7.38 19.12
N GLU A 53 3.02 -8.39 19.98
CA GLU A 53 4.09 -8.48 20.98
C GLU A 53 5.49 -8.45 20.33
N GLU A 54 5.74 -9.32 19.35
CA GLU A 54 7.02 -9.34 18.63
C GLU A 54 7.28 -8.01 17.91
N PHE A 55 6.25 -7.37 17.36
CA PHE A 55 6.39 -6.06 16.75
C PHE A 55 6.72 -4.98 17.78
N ILE A 56 6.17 -5.04 19.00
CA ILE A 56 6.46 -4.10 20.10
C ILE A 56 7.91 -4.25 20.56
N GLU A 57 8.40 -5.47 20.73
CA GLU A 57 9.74 -5.76 21.24
C GLU A 57 10.83 -5.65 20.15
N GLY A 58 10.48 -5.96 18.91
CA GLY A 58 11.40 -6.05 17.79
C GLY A 58 12.03 -4.72 17.39
N ASN A 59 13.27 -4.76 16.91
CA ASN A 59 13.95 -3.61 16.31
C ASN A 59 14.20 -3.86 14.82
N PHE A 60 13.45 -3.16 13.98
CA PHE A 60 13.47 -3.34 12.52
C PHE A 60 14.21 -2.22 11.78
N GLY A 61 14.69 -1.20 12.49
CA GLY A 61 15.23 0.01 11.87
C GLY A 61 14.22 0.67 10.92
N ASP A 62 14.65 0.98 9.69
CA ASP A 62 13.81 1.57 8.64
C ASP A 62 13.18 0.52 7.72
N LYS A 63 13.28 -0.77 8.04
CA LYS A 63 12.67 -1.84 7.24
C LYS A 63 11.16 -1.86 7.46
N ALA A 64 10.41 -2.06 6.37
CA ALA A 64 9.01 -2.42 6.47
C ALA A 64 8.89 -3.90 6.87
N VAL A 65 7.99 -4.19 7.81
CA VAL A 65 7.68 -5.55 8.26
C VAL A 65 6.17 -5.75 8.35
N TRP A 66 5.73 -7.00 8.20
CA TRP A 66 4.34 -7.37 8.40
C TRP A 66 4.03 -7.50 9.88
N VAL A 67 2.93 -6.91 10.33
CA VAL A 67 2.38 -7.16 11.66
C VAL A 67 0.91 -7.51 11.54
N GLN A 68 0.49 -8.56 12.24
CA GLN A 68 -0.90 -8.99 12.31
C GLN A 68 -1.47 -8.81 13.72
N GLY A 69 -2.77 -8.57 13.81
CA GLY A 69 -3.48 -8.54 15.08
C GLY A 69 -4.97 -8.34 14.91
N TYR A 70 -5.70 -8.43 16.02
CA TYR A 70 -7.13 -8.12 16.10
C TYR A 70 -7.34 -6.63 16.28
N ILE A 71 -8.36 -6.08 15.62
CA ILE A 71 -8.77 -4.69 15.81
C ILE A 71 -9.51 -4.56 17.14
N VAL A 72 -8.86 -3.98 18.16
CA VAL A 72 -9.37 -3.89 19.53
C VAL A 72 -9.81 -2.49 19.96
N GLY A 73 -9.75 -1.51 19.07
CA GLY A 73 -10.23 -0.18 19.41
C GLY A 73 -9.91 0.89 18.38
N ALA A 74 -10.42 2.09 18.64
CA ALA A 74 -10.15 3.29 17.88
C ALA A 74 -9.47 4.32 18.77
N CYS A 75 -8.61 5.17 18.20
CA CYS A 75 -7.88 6.14 18.98
C CYS A 75 -7.61 7.45 18.23
N LYS A 76 -7.47 8.53 19.00
CA LYS A 76 -7.20 9.87 18.51
C LYS A 76 -6.23 10.61 19.42
N ARG A 77 -5.29 11.36 18.83
CA ARG A 77 -4.26 12.21 19.48
C ARG A 77 -3.28 11.51 20.43
N SER A 78 -3.73 10.67 21.34
CA SER A 78 -2.91 9.92 22.31
C SER A 78 -3.63 8.65 22.77
N ILE A 79 -2.87 7.60 23.11
CA ILE A 79 -3.40 6.32 23.64
C ILE A 79 -4.32 6.49 24.86
N LYS A 80 -4.15 7.58 25.62
CA LYS A 80 -5.05 7.94 26.73
C LYS A 80 -6.49 8.26 26.30
N GLN A 81 -6.73 8.44 25.01
CA GLN A 81 -8.06 8.67 24.42
C GLN A 81 -8.52 7.46 23.59
N ALA A 82 -8.02 6.26 23.86
CA ALA A 82 -8.52 5.06 23.24
C ALA A 82 -10.00 4.83 23.59
N GLU A 83 -10.77 4.45 22.57
CA GLU A 83 -12.09 3.85 22.69
C GLU A 83 -11.89 2.34 22.49
N TRP A 84 -12.07 1.58 23.57
CA TRP A 84 -11.89 0.12 23.58
C TRP A 84 -13.19 -0.62 23.28
N GLU A 85 -14.33 0.04 23.47
CA GLU A 85 -15.65 -0.55 23.25
C GLU A 85 -16.52 0.38 22.38
N PRO A 86 -17.50 -0.16 21.64
CA PRO A 86 -18.47 0.64 20.91
C PRO A 86 -19.30 1.55 21.84
N PRO A 87 -19.83 2.69 21.35
CA PRO A 87 -19.73 3.18 19.98
C PRO A 87 -18.40 3.90 19.72
N PHE A 88 -17.77 3.59 18.58
CA PHE A 88 -16.53 4.24 18.14
C PHE A 88 -16.83 5.54 17.41
N SER A 89 -16.04 6.58 17.69
CA SER A 89 -16.18 7.92 17.11
C SER A 89 -14.95 8.39 16.33
N TYR A 90 -13.85 7.63 16.39
CA TYR A 90 -12.57 8.01 15.78
C TYR A 90 -12.24 7.26 14.49
N ASN A 91 -11.81 8.01 13.47
CA ASN A 91 -11.25 7.49 12.21
C ASN A 91 -9.77 7.82 11.98
N THR A 92 -9.05 8.23 13.02
CA THR A 92 -7.64 8.62 12.88
C THR A 92 -6.68 7.47 13.06
N ALA A 93 -7.07 6.46 13.84
CA ALA A 93 -6.27 5.28 14.10
C ALA A 93 -7.15 4.13 14.58
N ILE A 94 -6.70 2.92 14.30
CA ILE A 94 -7.15 1.70 14.98
C ILE A 94 -6.02 1.19 15.88
N LEU A 95 -6.37 0.36 16.86
CA LEU A 95 -5.46 -0.34 17.74
C LEU A 95 -5.47 -1.83 17.40
N LEU A 96 -4.29 -2.44 17.29
CA LEU A 96 -4.14 -3.88 17.09
C LEU A 96 -3.54 -4.55 18.34
N ALA A 97 -4.02 -5.75 18.65
CA ALA A 97 -3.51 -6.61 19.72
C ALA A 97 -3.48 -8.08 19.29
N ASP A 98 -2.76 -8.91 20.04
CA ASP A 98 -2.74 -10.37 19.81
C ASP A 98 -4.00 -11.10 20.28
N SER A 99 -4.81 -10.47 21.14
CA SER A 99 -6.10 -10.99 21.62
C SER A 99 -7.23 -10.02 21.25
N PRO A 100 -8.41 -10.49 20.81
CA PRO A 100 -9.54 -9.62 20.45
C PRO A 100 -10.18 -8.91 21.64
N GLU A 101 -9.87 -9.31 22.88
CA GLU A 101 -10.39 -8.71 24.12
C GLU A 101 -9.37 -7.82 24.83
N GLU A 102 -8.21 -7.55 24.21
CA GLU A 102 -7.14 -6.75 24.82
C GLU A 102 -7.50 -5.26 24.91
N SER A 103 -7.23 -4.67 26.07
CA SER A 103 -7.47 -3.24 26.35
C SER A 103 -6.31 -2.56 27.10
N ASP A 104 -5.21 -3.28 27.30
CA ASP A 104 -3.98 -2.77 27.91
C ASP A 104 -3.19 -1.91 26.89
N PRO A 105 -3.01 -0.60 27.15
CA PRO A 105 -2.22 0.29 26.31
C PRO A 105 -0.81 -0.17 25.97
N ASP A 106 -0.20 -1.01 26.83
CA ASP A 106 1.18 -1.49 26.67
C ASP A 106 1.27 -2.74 25.77
N LYS A 107 0.14 -3.38 25.45
CA LYS A 107 0.04 -4.60 24.63
C LYS A 107 -0.60 -4.37 23.26
N VAL A 108 -0.71 -3.10 22.85
CA VAL A 108 -1.29 -2.73 21.57
C VAL A 108 -0.33 -1.91 20.74
N ILE A 109 -0.55 -1.93 19.43
CA ILE A 109 0.08 -1.01 18.49
C ILE A 109 -0.96 -0.12 17.83
N SER A 110 -0.52 1.06 17.39
CA SER A 110 -1.39 2.00 16.69
C SER A 110 -1.15 2.00 15.18
N ILE A 111 -2.23 1.89 14.39
CA ILE A 111 -2.17 2.00 12.93
C ILE A 111 -2.87 3.27 12.49
N GLN A 112 -2.14 4.16 11.82
CA GLN A 112 -2.72 5.40 11.30
C GLN A 112 -3.62 5.14 10.08
N MET A 113 -4.82 5.73 10.07
CA MET A 113 -5.63 5.79 8.85
C MET A 113 -5.10 6.91 7.94
N VAL A 114 -4.20 6.56 7.01
CA VAL A 114 -3.41 7.56 6.25
C VAL A 114 -4.17 8.20 5.10
N ASN A 115 -5.15 7.50 4.53
CA ASN A 115 -5.89 7.95 3.35
C ASN A 115 -7.42 7.79 3.56
N LYS A 116 -8.19 8.30 2.60
CA LYS A 116 -9.67 8.28 2.64
C LYS A 116 -10.22 6.85 2.63
N GLN A 117 -9.66 5.97 1.79
CA GLN A 117 -10.11 4.59 1.64
C GLN A 117 -9.98 3.79 2.95
N MET A 118 -8.89 3.94 3.69
CA MET A 118 -8.72 3.30 5.00
C MET A 118 -9.75 3.80 6.01
N LYS A 119 -10.05 5.11 6.01
CA LYS A 119 -11.09 5.67 6.87
C LYS A 119 -12.47 5.14 6.54
N GLU A 120 -12.76 4.95 5.25
CA GLU A 120 -14.06 4.49 4.79
C GLU A 120 -14.24 2.97 4.92
N ASN A 121 -13.18 2.17 4.88
CA ASN A 121 -13.28 0.70 4.84
C ASN A 121 -12.78 -0.01 6.10
N ILE A 122 -11.91 0.63 6.89
CA ILE A 122 -11.24 -0.02 8.04
C ILE A 122 -11.65 0.64 9.35
N ALA A 123 -11.67 1.99 9.41
CA ALA A 123 -11.92 2.70 10.65
C ALA A 123 -13.27 2.34 11.29
N LEU A 124 -13.28 2.23 12.62
CA LEU A 124 -14.41 1.70 13.39
C LEU A 124 -15.59 2.67 13.52
N ASP A 125 -15.39 3.98 13.31
CA ASP A 125 -16.50 4.95 13.32
C ASP A 125 -17.53 4.68 12.22
N SER A 126 -17.03 4.30 11.04
CA SER A 126 -17.82 4.02 9.85
C SER A 126 -18.03 2.51 9.66
N ASN A 127 -17.14 1.68 10.22
CA ASN A 127 -17.14 0.22 10.08
C ASN A 127 -17.06 -0.47 11.45
N PRO A 128 -18.08 -0.33 12.32
CA PRO A 128 -18.07 -0.94 13.65
C PRO A 128 -17.98 -2.49 13.60
N GLN A 129 -18.40 -3.11 12.49
CA GLN A 129 -18.27 -4.55 12.26
C GLN A 129 -16.82 -5.03 12.14
N ASN A 130 -15.85 -4.12 11.98
CA ASN A 130 -14.44 -4.49 11.94
C ASN A 130 -13.83 -4.72 13.32
N TYR A 131 -14.52 -4.32 14.39
CA TYR A 131 -14.08 -4.60 15.75
C TYR A 131 -13.99 -6.11 16.00
N GLY A 132 -12.86 -6.57 16.53
CA GLY A 132 -12.55 -7.98 16.76
C GLY A 132 -12.13 -8.78 15.51
N ARG A 133 -12.10 -8.17 14.32
CA ARG A 133 -11.58 -8.83 13.10
C ARG A 133 -10.06 -8.80 13.06
N GLN A 134 -9.47 -9.79 12.39
CA GLN A 134 -8.02 -9.92 12.26
C GLN A 134 -7.52 -9.35 10.93
N ILE A 135 -6.45 -8.56 10.99
CA ILE A 135 -5.88 -7.85 9.83
C ILE A 135 -4.37 -7.75 9.97
N ALA A 136 -3.66 -7.75 8.84
CA ALA A 136 -2.22 -7.55 8.75
C ALA A 136 -1.89 -6.24 8.01
N PHE A 137 -0.81 -5.60 8.43
CA PHE A 137 -0.27 -4.39 7.81
C PHE A 137 1.23 -4.54 7.55
N LEU A 138 1.66 -4.22 6.33
CA LEU A 138 3.06 -4.03 6.01
C LEU A 138 3.42 -2.56 6.16
N GLY A 139 4.42 -2.25 6.99
CA GLY A 139 4.89 -0.89 7.13
C GLY A 139 6.08 -0.73 8.06
N ILE A 140 6.53 0.52 8.20
CA ILE A 140 7.70 0.86 9.02
C ILE A 140 7.26 1.13 10.47
N LYS A 141 7.89 0.43 11.42
CA LYS A 141 7.67 0.64 12.85
C LYS A 141 8.09 2.04 13.27
N GLN A 142 7.16 2.78 13.87
CA GLN A 142 7.35 4.14 14.35
C GLN A 142 6.53 4.40 15.61
N LYS A 143 6.81 5.51 16.31
CA LYS A 143 5.97 5.96 17.43
C LYS A 143 4.75 6.73 16.91
N TYR A 144 3.55 6.33 17.32
CA TYR A 144 2.31 7.03 17.02
C TYR A 144 1.37 6.98 18.23
N LEU A 145 0.66 8.08 18.50
CA LEU A 145 -0.22 8.25 19.68
C LEU A 145 0.45 8.03 21.05
N GLY A 146 1.78 7.92 21.10
CA GLY A 146 2.54 7.68 22.32
C GLY A 146 3.03 6.24 22.47
N ILE A 147 2.59 5.32 21.62
CA ILE A 147 2.92 3.88 21.65
C ILE A 147 3.60 3.45 20.32
N PRO A 148 4.18 2.24 20.25
CA PRO A 148 4.61 1.66 18.98
C PRO A 148 3.46 1.53 17.97
N GLY A 149 3.79 1.55 16.68
CA GLY A 149 2.77 1.52 15.62
C GLY A 149 3.33 1.76 14.23
N ILE A 150 2.44 2.05 13.28
CA ILE A 150 2.76 2.40 11.90
C ILE A 150 2.08 3.73 11.56
N LYS A 151 2.89 4.69 11.10
CA LYS A 151 2.45 6.06 10.78
C LYS A 151 2.95 6.43 9.40
N LYS A 152 2.07 6.92 8.52
CA LYS A 152 2.33 7.32 7.11
C LYS A 152 2.85 6.20 6.17
N HIS A 153 3.76 5.34 6.62
CA HIS A 153 4.48 4.35 5.81
C HIS A 153 3.79 2.98 5.85
N ILE A 154 2.54 2.93 5.38
CA ILE A 154 1.79 1.69 5.18
C ILE A 154 1.89 1.33 3.70
N LEU A 155 2.39 0.12 3.40
CA LEU A 155 2.68 -0.34 2.04
C LEU A 155 1.65 -1.37 1.54
N ALA A 156 1.15 -2.23 2.42
CA ALA A 156 0.15 -3.24 2.11
C ALA A 156 -0.75 -3.53 3.32
N ILE A 157 -1.93 -4.08 3.04
CA ILE A 157 -2.97 -4.43 4.01
C ILE A 157 -3.59 -5.75 3.55
N GLU A 158 -3.81 -6.68 4.47
CA GLU A 158 -4.43 -7.99 4.19
C GLU A 158 -5.39 -8.37 5.33
N TRP A 159 -6.63 -8.72 5.01
CA TRP A 159 -7.57 -9.29 5.98
C TRP A 159 -7.27 -10.78 6.15
N LEU A 160 -7.26 -11.28 7.38
CA LEU A 160 -6.85 -12.66 7.69
C LEU A 160 -8.02 -13.58 8.05
N ASP A 161 -9.25 -13.06 7.99
CA ASP A 161 -10.47 -13.73 8.37
C ASP A 161 -11.38 -14.10 7.18
N GLU A 162 -10.84 -14.07 5.96
CA GLU A 162 -11.52 -14.48 4.72
C GLU A 162 -11.40 -15.99 4.44
#